data_AF-M7WJT1-F1
#
_entry.id   AF-M7WJT1-F1
#
_cell.length_a   1.000
_cell.length_b   1.000
_cell.length_c   1.000
_cell.angle_alpha   90.00
_cell.angle_beta   90.00
_cell.angle_gamma   90.00
#
_symmetry.space_group_name_H-M   'P 1'
#
loop_
_entity.id
_entity.type
_entity.pdbx_description
1 polymer ?
#
loop_
_entity_poly.entity_id
_entity_poly.type
_entity_poly.pdbx_seq_one_letter_code
_entity_poly.pdbx_strand_id
1 'polypeptide(L)'
;MYRYPDASGYDTPTASPSPSPPPARSPSKPHELLFLGTACSSALPNIVCTTDPVNGCDACLDTVGNPGSKNIRGNTGCVLRVPRGEGQEELTILIDCGKTFREQALKFFPQHGLRKIDACILTHHHADAIDGLDDLRIWTYDSAIERTIPIYCTRTTYDQIASSFTYMVSKAAASGSGALPSFDWHIMREDEEWDVCGVKIVPVPVEHGHYFDHKKGPQRPLIALGFLIDSTVLYLSDVSRVPAAQIARLATYVSLPSSSFTPSSRLLPPLDTLIIDTCSLFSPHPRSHFTLAQSLALSARLGARKTYLTDLPHGISHAAWVEWATEFSSHGAGPALSEPETDALLSLSEKDPSPRSFTRAANAFVASYAAETGEEAVAEGRWVRPAFDGLVLSWDGQRGGRVCDSTYE
;
A
#
# COMPACT_ATOMS: atom_id res chain seq x y z
N MET A 1 -0.69 -33.12 -25.43
CA MET A 1 -0.91 -31.71 -25.01
C MET A 1 -2.20 -31.71 -24.22
N TYR A 2 -2.12 -31.88 -22.89
CA TYR A 2 -3.30 -31.83 -22.02
C TYR A 2 -3.77 -30.39 -21.97
N ARG A 3 -4.97 -30.11 -22.50
CA ARG A 3 -5.65 -28.84 -22.28
C ARG A 3 -6.15 -28.86 -20.84
N TYR A 4 -5.70 -27.90 -20.03
CA TYR A 4 -6.36 -27.61 -18.77
C TYR A 4 -7.84 -27.29 -19.05
N PRO A 5 -8.78 -27.79 -18.23
CA PRO A 5 -10.18 -27.43 -18.36
C PRO A 5 -10.36 -25.92 -18.17
N ASP A 6 -11.31 -25.36 -18.93
CA ASP A 6 -11.77 -23.99 -18.81
C ASP A 6 -12.19 -23.68 -17.36
N ALA A 7 -11.88 -22.47 -16.87
CA ALA A 7 -12.08 -22.07 -15.47
C ALA A 7 -13.56 -21.99 -15.05
N SER A 8 -14.48 -22.30 -15.96
CA SER A 8 -15.94 -22.33 -15.78
C SER A 8 -16.46 -23.50 -14.94
N GLY A 9 -15.61 -24.45 -14.52
CA GLY A 9 -15.99 -25.66 -13.78
C GLY A 9 -15.72 -25.68 -12.28
N TYR A 10 -15.23 -24.58 -11.68
CA TYR A 10 -14.92 -24.55 -10.25
C TYR A 10 -16.10 -24.00 -9.44
N ASP A 11 -16.39 -24.59 -8.27
CA ASP A 11 -17.32 -24.07 -7.27
C ASP A 11 -16.88 -22.65 -6.93
N THR A 12 -17.51 -21.69 -7.59
CA THR A 12 -17.26 -20.29 -7.35
C THR A 12 -17.87 -20.00 -5.99
N PRO A 13 -17.12 -19.45 -5.02
CA PRO A 13 -17.69 -19.03 -3.76
C PRO A 13 -18.85 -18.08 -4.08
N THR A 14 -20.08 -18.54 -3.86
CA THR A 14 -21.24 -17.65 -3.76
C THR A 14 -20.97 -16.75 -2.57
N ALA A 15 -21.26 -15.44 -2.67
CA ALA A 15 -21.07 -14.49 -1.57
C ALA A 15 -21.41 -15.14 -0.22
N SER A 16 -20.39 -15.32 0.62
CA SER A 16 -20.50 -16.06 1.86
C SER A 16 -21.59 -15.44 2.74
N PRO A 17 -22.33 -16.25 3.53
CA PRO A 17 -23.26 -15.71 4.51
C PRO A 17 -22.51 -14.71 5.40
N SER A 18 -23.23 -13.64 5.78
CA SER A 18 -22.73 -12.55 6.61
C SER A 18 -21.81 -13.06 7.73
N PRO A 19 -20.57 -12.56 7.84
CA PRO A 19 -19.64 -13.01 8.87
C PRO A 19 -20.26 -12.85 10.26
N SER A 20 -19.82 -13.71 11.19
CA SER A 20 -20.10 -13.55 12.63
C SER A 20 -19.92 -12.08 13.03
N PRO A 21 -20.77 -11.51 13.91
CA PRO A 21 -20.61 -10.13 14.32
C PRO A 21 -19.18 -9.92 14.84
N PRO A 22 -18.51 -8.83 14.41
CA PRO A 22 -17.11 -8.61 14.73
C PRO A 22 -16.93 -8.53 16.25
N PRO A 23 -15.80 -9.03 16.77
CA PRO A 23 -15.52 -8.94 18.19
C PRO A 23 -15.42 -7.49 18.65
N ALA A 24 -15.89 -7.21 19.87
CA ALA A 24 -15.83 -5.87 20.45
C ALA A 24 -14.37 -5.40 20.67
N ARG A 25 -14.07 -4.18 20.21
CA ARG A 25 -12.75 -3.53 20.32
C ARG A 25 -12.49 -3.05 21.75
N SER A 26 -11.20 -3.03 22.17
CA SER A 26 -10.85 -2.33 23.40
C SER A 26 -10.61 -0.84 23.14
N PRO A 27 -11.22 0.07 23.93
CA PRO A 27 -10.93 1.50 23.84
C PRO A 27 -9.61 1.90 24.53
N SER A 28 -8.92 0.98 25.21
CA SER A 28 -7.73 1.29 26.03
C SER A 28 -6.38 1.01 25.39
N LYS A 29 -6.36 0.38 24.20
CA LYS A 29 -5.12 0.04 23.48
C LYS A 29 -5.17 0.62 22.05
N PRO A 30 -4.03 1.10 21.50
CA PRO A 30 -3.98 1.60 20.14
C PRO A 30 -3.98 0.46 19.11
N HIS A 31 -4.38 0.77 17.88
CA HIS A 31 -4.04 -0.04 16.71
C HIS A 31 -2.55 0.11 16.42
N GLU A 32 -1.94 -0.93 15.85
CA GLU A 32 -0.56 -0.87 15.36
C GLU A 32 -0.51 -1.32 13.89
N LEU A 33 0.16 -0.56 13.04
CA LEU A 33 0.45 -0.94 11.66
C LEU A 33 1.95 -1.14 11.50
N LEU A 34 2.37 -2.39 11.31
CA LEU A 34 3.74 -2.81 11.10
C LEU A 34 4.00 -3.00 9.61
N PHE A 35 4.97 -2.29 9.04
CA PHE A 35 5.41 -2.49 7.66
C PHE A 35 6.24 -3.77 7.56
N LEU A 36 5.76 -4.77 6.81
CA LEU A 36 6.53 -5.98 6.51
C LEU A 36 7.46 -5.77 5.32
N GLY A 37 7.04 -4.98 4.35
CA GLY A 37 7.82 -4.62 3.18
C GLY A 37 7.43 -3.25 2.66
N THR A 38 8.36 -2.60 1.96
CA THR A 38 8.24 -1.20 1.52
C THR A 38 8.83 -0.93 0.14
N ALA A 39 9.18 -2.00 -0.60
CA ALA A 39 9.73 -1.91 -1.94
C ALA A 39 8.73 -2.35 -3.01
N CYS A 40 8.93 -1.81 -4.20
CA CYS A 40 8.20 -2.21 -5.40
C CYS A 40 8.42 -3.70 -5.75
N SER A 41 7.82 -4.14 -6.84
CA SER A 41 7.82 -5.53 -7.29
C SER A 41 9.14 -6.28 -7.25
N SER A 42 10.30 -5.65 -7.49
CA SER A 42 11.58 -6.34 -7.48
C SER A 42 12.12 -6.69 -6.09
N ALA A 43 11.58 -6.08 -5.02
CA ALA A 43 12.20 -6.02 -3.70
C ALA A 43 13.65 -5.47 -3.74
N LEU A 44 14.26 -5.25 -2.58
CA LEU A 44 15.66 -4.84 -2.46
C LEU A 44 16.41 -5.75 -1.47
N PRO A 45 17.70 -6.06 -1.77
CA PRO A 45 18.49 -5.56 -2.88
C PRO A 45 18.20 -6.24 -4.23
N ASN A 46 18.52 -5.56 -5.33
CA ASN A 46 18.43 -6.14 -6.67
C ASN A 46 19.69 -6.97 -6.98
N ILE A 47 19.50 -8.21 -7.45
CA ILE A 47 20.58 -9.15 -7.77
C ILE A 47 21.57 -8.58 -8.80
N VAL A 48 21.10 -7.76 -9.75
CA VAL A 48 21.97 -7.14 -10.76
C VAL A 48 22.99 -6.22 -10.09
N CYS A 49 22.59 -5.48 -9.06
CA CYS A 49 23.48 -4.56 -8.37
C CYS A 49 24.45 -5.29 -7.43
N THR A 50 23.98 -6.30 -6.69
CA THR A 50 24.83 -6.98 -5.71
C THR A 50 25.84 -7.93 -6.33
N THR A 51 25.61 -8.38 -7.58
CA THR A 51 26.55 -9.23 -8.33
C THR A 51 27.49 -8.43 -9.24
N ASP A 52 27.24 -7.15 -9.45
CA ASP A 52 28.13 -6.21 -10.13
C ASP A 52 28.45 -5.01 -9.21
N PRO A 53 29.40 -5.15 -8.27
CA PRO A 53 29.74 -4.08 -7.33
C PRO A 53 30.37 -2.85 -7.99
N VAL A 54 30.76 -2.92 -9.27
CA VAL A 54 31.31 -1.77 -10.00
C VAL A 54 30.20 -0.84 -10.48
N ASN A 55 29.07 -1.41 -10.94
CA ASN A 55 27.94 -0.65 -11.49
C ASN A 55 26.68 -0.68 -10.60
N GLY A 56 26.71 -1.41 -9.49
CA GLY A 56 25.60 -1.52 -8.55
C GLY A 56 25.28 -0.18 -7.90
N CYS A 57 23.98 0.07 -7.66
CA CYS A 57 23.57 1.29 -6.99
C CYS A 57 23.88 1.27 -5.49
N ASP A 58 24.08 2.46 -4.91
CA ASP A 58 24.42 2.64 -3.49
C ASP A 58 23.43 1.96 -2.55
N ALA A 59 22.12 2.04 -2.84
CA ALA A 59 21.09 1.42 -2.02
C ALA A 59 21.25 -0.11 -1.92
N CYS A 60 21.53 -0.78 -3.05
CA CYS A 60 21.72 -2.23 -3.05
C CYS A 60 23.08 -2.62 -2.48
N LEU A 61 24.14 -1.89 -2.82
CA LEU A 61 25.49 -2.20 -2.34
C LEU A 61 25.62 -1.99 -0.83
N ASP A 62 24.90 -1.03 -0.26
CA ASP A 62 24.81 -0.83 1.19
C ASP A 62 24.25 -2.05 1.94
N THR A 63 23.53 -2.96 1.29
CA THR A 63 23.03 -4.19 1.94
C THR A 63 24.09 -5.30 2.03
N VAL A 64 25.14 -5.24 1.21
CA VAL A 64 26.16 -6.29 1.12
C VAL A 64 27.05 -6.23 2.36
N GLY A 65 26.92 -7.24 3.23
CA GLY A 65 27.64 -7.28 4.51
C GLY A 65 27.02 -6.43 5.62
N ASN A 66 25.82 -5.87 5.40
CA ASN A 66 25.11 -5.02 6.36
C ASN A 66 23.64 -5.47 6.51
N PRO A 67 23.36 -6.51 7.30
CA PRO A 67 22.01 -7.05 7.48
C PRO A 67 21.06 -6.09 8.22
N GLY A 68 21.57 -5.03 8.83
CA GLY A 68 20.79 -3.99 9.51
C GLY A 68 20.41 -2.82 8.59
N SER A 69 20.79 -2.86 7.31
CA SER A 69 20.48 -1.79 6.37
C SER A 69 18.97 -1.63 6.18
N LYS A 70 18.48 -0.38 6.28
CA LYS A 70 17.10 0.00 5.91
C LYS A 70 16.84 -0.06 4.40
N ASN A 71 17.87 -0.34 3.59
CA ASN A 71 17.73 -0.59 2.16
C ASN A 71 17.34 -2.03 1.83
N ILE A 72 17.42 -2.96 2.80
CA ILE A 72 16.83 -4.29 2.66
C ILE A 72 15.32 -4.13 2.80
N ARG A 73 14.58 -4.37 1.71
CA ARG A 73 13.15 -4.10 1.64
C ARG A 73 12.42 -5.23 0.93
N GLY A 74 11.44 -5.83 1.61
CA GLY A 74 10.49 -6.76 1.02
C GLY A 74 9.49 -6.05 0.12
N ASN A 75 8.72 -6.83 -0.64
CA ASN A 75 7.56 -6.34 -1.35
C ASN A 75 6.56 -5.68 -0.41
N THR A 76 6.01 -4.56 -0.84
CA THR A 76 5.05 -3.75 -0.11
C THR A 76 3.94 -4.58 0.52
N GLY A 77 3.75 -4.40 1.82
CA GLY A 77 2.75 -5.12 2.61
C GLY A 77 2.91 -4.80 4.10
N CYS A 78 1.84 -4.94 4.87
CA CYS A 78 1.83 -4.58 6.27
C CYS A 78 0.91 -5.46 7.12
N VAL A 79 1.09 -5.40 8.42
CA VAL A 79 0.24 -6.06 9.42
C VAL A 79 -0.44 -5.00 10.27
N LEU A 80 -1.76 -5.02 10.29
CA LEU A 80 -2.58 -4.25 11.21
C LEU A 80 -2.96 -5.12 12.41
N ARG A 81 -2.48 -4.74 13.59
CA ARG A 81 -2.85 -5.34 14.87
C ARG A 81 -4.05 -4.59 15.45
N VAL A 82 -5.12 -5.32 15.73
CA VAL A 82 -6.39 -4.78 16.21
C VAL A 82 -6.57 -5.13 17.69
N PRO A 83 -6.63 -4.12 18.58
CA PRO A 83 -6.79 -4.36 20.01
C PRO A 83 -8.20 -4.88 20.34
N ARG A 84 -8.24 -5.93 21.16
CA ARG A 84 -9.48 -6.48 21.73
C ARG A 84 -9.58 -6.20 23.23
N GLY A 85 -10.78 -6.43 23.78
CA GLY A 85 -11.08 -6.25 25.20
C GLY A 85 -10.02 -6.84 26.14
N GLU A 86 -9.93 -6.34 27.37
CA GLU A 86 -8.93 -6.78 28.35
C GLU A 86 -8.92 -8.32 28.50
N GLY A 87 -7.73 -8.92 28.41
CA GLY A 87 -7.54 -10.38 28.46
C GLY A 87 -7.84 -11.14 27.17
N GLN A 88 -8.24 -10.47 26.08
CA GLN A 88 -8.42 -11.11 24.76
C GLN A 88 -7.16 -10.98 23.89
N GLU A 89 -6.89 -12.00 23.07
CA GLU A 89 -5.84 -11.94 22.04
C GLU A 89 -6.17 -10.84 21.03
N GLU A 90 -5.15 -10.07 20.64
CA GLU A 90 -5.25 -9.06 19.59
C GLU A 90 -5.38 -9.76 18.23
N LEU A 91 -6.12 -9.15 17.30
CA LEU A 91 -6.31 -9.71 15.97
C LEU A 91 -5.24 -9.19 15.01
N THR A 92 -4.87 -10.00 14.04
CA THR A 92 -3.84 -9.69 13.04
C THR A 92 -4.45 -9.69 11.65
N ILE A 93 -4.50 -8.51 11.02
CA ILE A 93 -4.91 -8.35 9.61
C ILE A 93 -3.66 -8.15 8.77
N LEU A 94 -3.39 -9.05 7.84
CA LEU A 94 -2.33 -8.91 6.83
C LEU A 94 -2.86 -8.13 5.62
N ILE A 95 -2.15 -7.11 5.16
CA ILE A 95 -2.41 -6.38 3.92
C ILE A 95 -1.33 -6.78 2.92
N ASP A 96 -1.74 -7.45 1.86
CA ASP A 96 -0.92 -8.12 0.85
C ASP A 96 0.02 -9.20 1.39
N CYS A 97 0.26 -10.21 0.55
CA CYS A 97 1.07 -11.39 0.85
C CYS A 97 2.01 -11.67 -0.33
N GLY A 98 2.94 -10.75 -0.59
CA GLY A 98 3.91 -10.84 -1.68
C GLY A 98 4.95 -11.96 -1.55
N LYS A 99 5.72 -12.20 -2.60
CA LYS A 99 6.78 -13.26 -2.64
C LYS A 99 7.86 -13.15 -1.56
N THR A 100 8.08 -11.99 -0.94
CA THR A 100 9.02 -11.86 0.19
C THR A 100 8.38 -12.13 1.55
N PHE A 101 7.07 -12.43 1.59
CA PHE A 101 6.30 -12.56 2.84
C PHE A 101 6.95 -13.53 3.82
N ARG A 102 7.37 -14.73 3.38
CA ARG A 102 7.98 -15.73 4.27
C ARG A 102 9.18 -15.18 5.03
N GLU A 103 10.10 -14.49 4.35
CA GLU A 103 11.29 -13.94 4.97
C GLU A 103 10.94 -12.83 5.96
N GLN A 104 10.00 -11.96 5.60
CA GLN A 104 9.53 -10.87 6.44
C GLN A 104 8.74 -11.37 7.66
N ALA A 105 7.91 -12.39 7.50
CA ALA A 105 7.19 -13.03 8.59
C ALA A 105 8.15 -13.71 9.57
N LEU A 106 9.14 -14.46 9.09
CA LEU A 106 10.16 -15.09 9.93
C LEU A 106 10.99 -14.07 10.73
N LYS A 107 11.19 -12.88 10.16
CA LYS A 107 11.89 -11.78 10.83
C LYS A 107 11.00 -11.08 11.85
N PHE A 108 9.84 -10.58 11.43
CA PHE A 108 9.05 -9.65 12.22
C PHE A 108 8.00 -10.31 13.10
N PHE A 109 7.41 -11.45 12.72
CA PHE A 109 6.37 -12.06 13.57
C PHE A 109 6.90 -12.46 14.95
N PRO A 110 8.06 -13.14 15.07
CA PRO A 110 8.62 -13.44 16.38
C PRO A 110 9.00 -12.19 17.19
N GLN A 111 9.51 -11.15 16.52
CA GLN A 111 9.91 -9.89 17.16
C GLN A 111 8.72 -9.13 17.77
N HIS A 112 7.56 -9.20 17.11
CA HIS A 112 6.35 -8.49 17.51
C HIS A 112 5.31 -9.39 18.20
N GLY A 113 5.66 -10.65 18.52
CA GLY A 113 4.74 -11.60 19.16
C GLY A 113 3.53 -11.98 18.31
N LEU A 114 3.64 -11.87 16.98
CA LEU A 114 2.59 -12.24 16.04
C LEU A 114 2.62 -13.76 15.80
N ARG A 115 1.43 -14.33 15.61
CA ARG A 115 1.30 -15.78 15.38
C ARG A 115 0.20 -16.12 14.38
N LYS A 116 -1.05 -15.75 14.67
CA LYS A 116 -2.22 -16.02 13.81
C LYS A 116 -2.40 -14.92 12.76
N ILE A 117 -3.10 -15.24 11.68
CA ILE A 117 -3.54 -14.27 10.67
C ILE A 117 -5.07 -14.33 10.62
N ASP A 118 -5.73 -13.47 11.40
CA ASP A 118 -7.19 -13.46 11.51
C ASP A 118 -7.89 -12.98 10.24
N ALA A 119 -7.19 -12.21 9.40
CA ALA A 119 -7.61 -11.87 8.05
C ALA A 119 -6.40 -11.53 7.17
N CYS A 120 -6.49 -11.80 5.87
CA CYS A 120 -5.60 -11.27 4.86
C CYS A 120 -6.43 -10.52 3.82
N ILE A 121 -6.12 -9.24 3.58
CA ILE A 121 -6.77 -8.41 2.57
C ILE A 121 -5.78 -8.20 1.42
N LEU A 122 -6.25 -8.35 0.17
CA LEU A 122 -5.41 -8.21 -1.03
C LEU A 122 -5.80 -6.96 -1.82
N THR A 123 -4.81 -6.15 -2.16
CA THR A 123 -4.98 -4.93 -2.97
C THR A 123 -5.26 -5.27 -4.42
N HIS A 124 -4.49 -6.21 -5.00
CA HIS A 124 -4.58 -6.62 -6.39
C HIS A 124 -3.94 -8.00 -6.62
N HIS A 125 -3.74 -8.41 -7.88
CA HIS A 125 -3.35 -9.77 -8.27
C HIS A 125 -1.93 -9.89 -8.87
N HIS A 126 -1.05 -8.91 -8.68
CA HIS A 126 0.35 -9.09 -9.09
C HIS A 126 1.14 -9.92 -8.09
N ALA A 127 2.19 -10.56 -8.58
CA ALA A 127 3.05 -11.47 -7.84
C ALA A 127 3.60 -10.89 -6.52
N ASP A 128 3.97 -9.63 -6.53
CA ASP A 128 4.43 -8.88 -5.37
C ASP A 128 3.36 -8.59 -4.32
N ALA A 129 2.08 -8.80 -4.63
CA ALA A 129 0.98 -8.75 -3.66
C ALA A 129 0.44 -10.13 -3.27
N ILE A 130 0.62 -11.19 -4.08
CA ILE A 130 -0.05 -12.49 -3.86
C ILE A 130 0.84 -13.73 -3.83
N ASP A 131 2.09 -13.71 -4.32
CA ASP A 131 2.84 -14.96 -4.50
C ASP A 131 3.30 -15.60 -3.18
N GLY A 132 3.27 -14.87 -2.07
CA GLY A 132 3.50 -15.39 -0.73
C GLY A 132 2.31 -16.17 -0.17
N LEU A 133 1.15 -16.17 -0.84
CA LEU A 133 -0.02 -16.94 -0.39
C LEU A 133 0.31 -18.44 -0.27
N ASP A 134 1.21 -18.99 -1.09
CA ASP A 134 1.61 -20.39 -0.91
C ASP A 134 2.34 -20.62 0.42
N ASP A 135 3.09 -19.65 0.93
CA ASP A 135 3.81 -19.77 2.21
C ASP A 135 2.84 -19.89 3.41
N LEU A 136 1.63 -19.34 3.28
CA LEU A 136 0.57 -19.47 4.28
C LEU A 136 0.11 -20.92 4.50
N ARG A 137 0.52 -21.86 3.64
CA ARG A 137 0.33 -23.30 3.86
C ARG A 137 0.83 -23.77 5.21
N ILE A 138 1.93 -23.19 5.71
CA ILE A 138 2.55 -23.59 6.99
C ILE A 138 1.70 -23.13 8.18
N TRP A 139 0.90 -22.07 8.03
CA TRP A 139 -0.07 -21.66 9.05
C TRP A 139 -1.23 -22.66 9.17
N THR A 140 -1.68 -23.18 8.02
CA THR A 140 -2.84 -24.08 7.96
C THR A 140 -2.50 -25.56 8.02
N TYR A 141 -1.23 -25.91 7.87
CA TYR A 141 -0.78 -27.30 7.83
C TYR A 141 -1.09 -28.00 9.14
N ASP A 142 -1.85 -29.09 9.05
CA ASP A 142 -2.33 -29.87 10.20
C ASP A 142 -3.01 -29.02 11.30
N SER A 143 -3.55 -27.86 10.92
CA SER A 143 -4.09 -26.87 11.85
C SER A 143 -3.11 -26.45 12.97
N ALA A 144 -1.81 -26.43 12.69
CA ALA A 144 -0.76 -26.14 13.68
C ALA A 144 -0.84 -24.72 14.27
N ILE A 145 -1.32 -23.74 13.47
CA ILE A 145 -1.65 -22.39 13.95
C ILE A 145 -3.15 -22.16 13.84
N GLU A 146 -3.72 -22.43 12.67
CA GLU A 146 -5.12 -22.19 12.37
C GLU A 146 -5.63 -23.15 11.29
N ARG A 147 -6.95 -23.36 11.21
CA ARG A 147 -7.54 -24.31 10.26
C ARG A 147 -7.63 -23.73 8.83
N THR A 148 -7.96 -22.46 8.75
CA THR A 148 -8.19 -21.70 7.52
C THR A 148 -7.85 -20.24 7.78
N ILE A 149 -7.28 -19.57 6.78
CA ILE A 149 -7.06 -18.12 6.83
C ILE A 149 -8.14 -17.43 5.98
N PRO A 150 -8.91 -16.47 6.54
CA PRO A 150 -9.83 -15.65 5.77
C PRO A 150 -9.10 -14.72 4.80
N ILE A 151 -9.39 -14.82 3.50
CA ILE A 151 -8.82 -13.97 2.44
C ILE A 151 -9.91 -13.06 1.88
N TYR A 152 -9.72 -11.76 1.95
CA TYR A 152 -10.62 -10.74 1.43
C TYR A 152 -10.02 -10.12 0.17
N CYS A 153 -10.74 -10.21 -0.94
CA CYS A 153 -10.29 -9.63 -2.21
C CYS A 153 -11.47 -9.32 -3.13
N THR A 154 -11.23 -8.57 -4.20
CA THR A 154 -12.25 -8.37 -5.23
C THR A 154 -12.44 -9.62 -6.08
N ARG A 155 -13.57 -9.67 -6.79
CA ARG A 155 -13.82 -10.75 -7.76
C ARG A 155 -12.72 -10.86 -8.81
N THR A 156 -12.26 -9.71 -9.33
CA THR A 156 -11.17 -9.65 -10.31
C THR A 156 -9.89 -10.29 -9.77
N THR A 157 -9.49 -9.95 -8.54
CA THR A 157 -8.29 -10.51 -7.92
C THR A 157 -8.44 -12.02 -7.70
N TYR A 158 -9.59 -12.48 -7.19
CA TYR A 158 -9.88 -13.90 -7.01
C TYR A 158 -9.77 -14.69 -8.32
N ASP A 159 -10.37 -14.20 -9.41
CA ASP A 159 -10.38 -14.89 -10.69
C ASP A 159 -8.98 -15.06 -11.28
N GLN A 160 -8.12 -14.04 -11.11
CA GLN A 160 -6.73 -14.10 -11.55
C GLN A 160 -5.91 -15.09 -10.71
N ILE A 161 -6.13 -15.14 -9.39
CA ILE A 161 -5.52 -16.15 -8.52
C ILE A 161 -6.00 -17.55 -8.92
N ALA A 162 -7.30 -17.75 -9.10
CA ALA A 162 -7.88 -19.04 -9.49
C ALA A 162 -7.33 -19.55 -10.82
N SER A 163 -7.10 -18.64 -11.78
CA SER A 163 -6.49 -18.95 -13.07
C SER A 163 -5.00 -19.28 -12.99
N SER A 164 -4.27 -18.67 -12.06
CA SER A 164 -2.80 -18.81 -11.96
C SER A 164 -2.39 -19.94 -11.03
N PHE A 165 -3.10 -20.09 -9.90
CA PHE A 165 -2.81 -21.01 -8.81
C PHE A 165 -4.06 -21.78 -8.39
N THR A 166 -4.62 -22.58 -9.31
CA THR A 166 -5.91 -23.27 -9.11
C THR A 166 -5.98 -24.11 -7.82
N TYR A 167 -4.85 -24.66 -7.37
CA TYR A 167 -4.79 -25.44 -6.13
C TYR A 167 -5.07 -24.62 -4.85
N MET A 168 -4.91 -23.29 -4.90
CA MET A 168 -5.19 -22.39 -3.77
C MET A 168 -6.70 -22.16 -3.58
N VAL A 169 -7.49 -22.33 -4.64
CA VAL A 169 -8.95 -22.13 -4.61
C VAL A 169 -9.72 -23.45 -4.62
N SER A 170 -9.10 -24.54 -5.08
CA SER A 170 -9.75 -25.85 -5.18
C SER A 170 -8.82 -26.98 -4.71
N LYS A 171 -9.24 -27.67 -3.64
CA LYS A 171 -8.55 -28.88 -3.13
C LYS A 171 -8.55 -30.03 -4.14
N ALA A 172 -9.54 -30.08 -5.04
CA ALA A 172 -9.64 -31.11 -6.08
C ALA A 172 -8.59 -30.93 -7.20
N ALA A 173 -8.02 -29.72 -7.35
CA ALA A 173 -7.01 -29.42 -8.36
C ALA A 173 -5.57 -29.77 -7.92
N ALA A 174 -5.39 -30.31 -6.72
CA ALA A 174 -4.07 -30.64 -6.19
C ALA A 174 -3.58 -32.02 -6.62
N SER A 175 -2.29 -32.12 -6.98
CA SER A 175 -1.60 -33.40 -7.04
C SER A 175 -1.48 -33.95 -5.61
N GLY A 176 -2.11 -35.09 -5.33
CA GLY A 176 -2.22 -35.65 -3.98
C GLY A 176 -0.92 -35.66 -3.16
N SER A 177 -1.09 -35.63 -1.83
CA SER A 177 -0.11 -35.64 -0.73
C SER A 177 0.64 -34.35 -0.36
N GLY A 178 0.27 -33.19 -0.91
CA GLY A 178 0.83 -31.89 -0.50
C GLY A 178 0.05 -31.20 0.63
N ALA A 179 0.77 -30.48 1.49
CA ALA A 179 0.25 -29.63 2.57
C ALA A 179 -0.45 -28.36 2.06
N LEU A 180 -1.55 -28.42 1.31
CA LEU A 180 -2.10 -27.22 0.64
C LEU A 180 -2.49 -26.09 1.61
N PRO A 181 -2.35 -24.80 1.21
CA PRO A 181 -2.98 -23.72 1.95
C PRO A 181 -4.50 -23.92 2.00
N SER A 182 -5.10 -23.56 3.13
CA SER A 182 -6.54 -23.65 3.35
C SER A 182 -7.09 -22.25 3.57
N PHE A 183 -7.81 -21.74 2.59
CA PHE A 183 -8.36 -20.38 2.61
C PHE A 183 -9.88 -20.37 2.73
N ASP A 184 -10.40 -19.38 3.43
CA ASP A 184 -11.81 -19.00 3.40
C ASP A 184 -11.93 -17.71 2.57
N TRP A 185 -12.50 -17.79 1.37
CA TRP A 185 -12.50 -16.69 0.41
C TRP A 185 -13.72 -15.79 0.60
N HIS A 186 -13.46 -14.52 0.91
CA HIS A 186 -14.45 -13.46 1.03
C HIS A 186 -14.35 -12.53 -0.20
N ILE A 187 -15.27 -12.70 -1.14
CA ILE A 187 -15.30 -11.88 -2.36
C ILE A 187 -16.04 -10.58 -2.07
N MET A 188 -15.29 -9.49 -2.00
CA MET A 188 -15.76 -8.20 -1.55
C MET A 188 -16.01 -7.26 -2.73
N ARG A 189 -17.01 -6.38 -2.57
CA ARG A 189 -17.31 -5.33 -3.54
C ARG A 189 -16.49 -4.08 -3.27
N GLU A 190 -16.00 -3.43 -4.31
CA GLU A 190 -15.12 -2.26 -4.20
C GLU A 190 -15.87 -0.94 -3.96
N ASP A 191 -17.20 -0.93 -4.06
CA ASP A 191 -18.08 0.21 -3.80
C ASP A 191 -18.68 0.23 -2.40
N GLU A 192 -18.44 -0.80 -1.59
CA GLU A 192 -19.00 -0.97 -0.24
C GLU A 192 -17.92 -0.89 0.85
N GLU A 193 -18.29 -0.50 2.08
CA GLU A 193 -17.41 -0.59 3.25
C GLU A 193 -17.23 -2.06 3.64
N TRP A 194 -16.00 -2.46 4.00
CA TRP A 194 -15.72 -3.80 4.53
C TRP A 194 -15.57 -3.73 6.04
N ASP A 195 -16.15 -4.70 6.74
CA ASP A 195 -15.87 -4.96 8.14
C ASP A 195 -14.93 -6.16 8.24
N VAL A 196 -13.67 -5.89 8.56
CA VAL A 196 -12.62 -6.92 8.67
C VAL A 196 -12.12 -6.92 10.10
N CYS A 197 -12.41 -7.99 10.84
CA CYS A 197 -12.03 -8.12 12.26
C CYS A 197 -12.52 -6.93 13.12
N GLY A 198 -13.67 -6.35 12.77
CA GLY A 198 -14.22 -5.18 13.44
C GLY A 198 -13.64 -3.86 12.98
N VAL A 199 -12.67 -3.82 12.05
CA VAL A 199 -12.07 -2.62 11.44
C VAL A 199 -12.88 -2.21 10.22
N LYS A 200 -13.19 -0.92 10.12
CA LYS A 200 -13.84 -0.38 8.92
C LYS A 200 -12.79 -0.10 7.86
N ILE A 201 -12.85 -0.85 6.77
CA ILE A 201 -11.96 -0.71 5.62
C ILE A 201 -12.80 -0.17 4.46
N VAL A 202 -12.54 1.06 4.02
CA VAL A 202 -13.17 1.62 2.82
C VAL A 202 -12.21 1.36 1.65
N PRO A 203 -12.55 0.45 0.71
CA PRO A 203 -11.75 0.25 -0.48
C PRO A 203 -11.77 1.49 -1.37
N VAL A 204 -10.64 1.81 -1.99
CA VAL A 204 -10.44 2.96 -2.88
C VAL A 204 -9.87 2.44 -4.20
N PRO A 205 -10.71 2.16 -5.21
CA PRO A 205 -10.23 1.72 -6.53
C PRO A 205 -9.33 2.74 -7.21
N VAL A 206 -8.05 2.40 -7.37
CA VAL A 206 -7.03 3.24 -8.00
C VAL A 206 -6.51 2.59 -9.27
N GLU A 207 -5.99 3.40 -10.19
CA GLU A 207 -5.37 2.89 -11.41
C GLU A 207 -3.91 2.55 -11.15
N HIS A 208 -3.51 1.33 -11.48
CA HIS A 208 -2.16 0.79 -11.39
C HIS A 208 -1.59 0.54 -12.80
N GLY A 209 -1.61 1.59 -13.63
CA GLY A 209 -1.25 1.54 -15.04
C GLY A 209 -2.25 0.82 -15.92
N HIS A 210 -1.80 0.31 -17.06
CA HIS A 210 -2.67 -0.16 -18.13
C HIS A 210 -2.22 -1.51 -18.67
N TYR A 211 -3.18 -2.35 -19.04
CA TYR A 211 -2.88 -3.60 -19.76
C TYR A 211 -2.26 -3.30 -21.14
N PHE A 212 -1.15 -3.99 -21.43
CA PHE A 212 -0.41 -3.89 -22.70
C PHE A 212 -1.09 -4.65 -23.86
N ASP A 213 -2.39 -4.43 -24.11
CA ASP A 213 -3.02 -4.98 -25.33
C ASP A 213 -2.76 -4.04 -26.50
N HIS A 214 -1.58 -4.17 -27.11
CA HIS A 214 -1.18 -3.38 -28.27
C HIS A 214 -1.95 -3.74 -29.56
N LYS A 215 -2.85 -4.74 -29.55
CA LYS A 215 -3.43 -5.28 -30.79
C LYS A 215 -4.96 -5.31 -30.84
N LYS A 216 -5.71 -5.14 -29.73
CA LYS A 216 -7.17 -5.38 -29.74
C LYS A 216 -8.07 -4.45 -28.91
N GLY A 217 -7.70 -3.19 -28.65
CA GLY A 217 -8.68 -2.23 -28.11
C GLY A 217 -8.09 -1.02 -27.39
N PRO A 218 -8.94 -0.15 -26.80
CA PRO A 218 -8.47 0.91 -25.93
C PRO A 218 -7.75 0.32 -24.71
N GLN A 219 -6.65 0.96 -24.29
CA GLN A 219 -5.94 0.59 -23.08
C GLN A 219 -6.91 0.58 -21.90
N ARG A 220 -6.98 -0.54 -21.19
CA ARG A 220 -7.80 -0.65 -19.97
C ARG A 220 -6.90 -0.43 -18.76
N PRO A 221 -7.29 0.42 -17.82
CA PRO A 221 -6.54 0.57 -16.59
C PRO A 221 -6.61 -0.75 -15.82
N LEU A 222 -5.49 -1.15 -15.25
CA LEU A 222 -5.46 -2.14 -14.19
C LEU A 222 -5.93 -1.44 -12.92
N ILE A 223 -6.89 -2.04 -12.22
CA ILE A 223 -7.41 -1.49 -10.97
C ILE A 223 -6.79 -2.24 -9.79
N ALA A 224 -6.16 -1.49 -8.89
CA ALA A 224 -5.76 -1.94 -7.57
C ALA A 224 -6.64 -1.27 -6.51
N LEU A 225 -6.63 -1.79 -5.29
CA LEU A 225 -7.32 -1.17 -4.16
C LEU A 225 -6.35 -0.46 -3.23
N GLY A 226 -6.63 0.81 -2.97
CA GLY A 226 -6.24 1.45 -1.72
C GLY A 226 -7.25 1.14 -0.60
N PHE A 227 -6.87 1.42 0.64
CA PHE A 227 -7.70 1.19 1.81
C PHE A 227 -7.67 2.39 2.75
N LEU A 228 -8.83 3.02 2.99
CA LEU A 228 -9.01 3.95 4.10
C LEU A 228 -9.44 3.16 5.35
N ILE A 229 -8.54 3.09 6.32
CA ILE A 229 -8.66 2.32 7.56
C ILE A 229 -9.19 3.24 8.66
N ASP A 230 -10.38 2.93 9.18
CA ASP A 230 -11.08 3.64 10.26
C ASP A 230 -11.20 5.18 10.07
N SER A 231 -11.16 5.65 8.82
CA SER A 231 -11.14 7.08 8.48
C SER A 231 -9.94 7.84 9.08
N THR A 232 -8.83 7.16 9.35
CA THR A 232 -7.61 7.72 9.95
C THR A 232 -6.37 7.53 9.06
N VAL A 233 -6.16 6.32 8.55
CA VAL A 233 -5.01 5.96 7.72
C VAL A 233 -5.49 5.61 6.31
N LEU A 234 -4.98 6.30 5.29
CA LEU A 234 -5.21 5.95 3.89
C LEU A 234 -3.97 5.25 3.33
N TYR A 235 -4.10 3.97 2.98
CA TYR A 235 -3.06 3.14 2.39
C TYR A 235 -3.27 3.03 0.87
N LEU A 236 -2.33 3.54 0.08
CA LEU A 236 -2.34 3.51 -1.38
C LEU A 236 -1.00 2.96 -1.90
N SER A 237 -0.86 1.64 -2.01
CA SER A 237 0.23 1.04 -2.79
C SER A 237 -0.13 0.93 -4.26
N ASP A 238 0.87 0.76 -5.13
CA ASP A 238 0.67 0.45 -6.55
C ASP A 238 -0.30 1.40 -7.28
N VAL A 239 -0.04 2.71 -7.25
CA VAL A 239 -0.97 3.72 -7.79
C VAL A 239 -0.31 4.66 -8.79
N SER A 240 -0.84 4.66 -10.01
CA SER A 240 -0.52 5.65 -11.06
C SER A 240 -1.50 6.82 -11.11
N ARG A 241 -2.75 6.60 -10.67
CA ARG A 241 -3.80 7.64 -10.67
C ARG A 241 -4.91 7.30 -9.67
N VAL A 242 -5.34 8.31 -8.93
CA VAL A 242 -6.58 8.24 -8.14
C VAL A 242 -7.70 8.92 -8.92
N PRO A 243 -8.74 8.19 -9.37
CA PRO A 243 -9.84 8.79 -10.11
C PRO A 243 -10.56 9.87 -9.31
N ALA A 244 -11.05 10.93 -9.98
CA ALA A 244 -11.75 12.04 -9.31
C ALA A 244 -12.99 11.58 -8.52
N ALA A 245 -13.68 10.54 -8.99
CA ALA A 245 -14.79 9.93 -8.28
C ALA A 245 -14.37 9.32 -6.93
N GLN A 246 -13.15 8.78 -6.82
CA GLN A 246 -12.64 8.26 -5.56
C GLN A 246 -12.23 9.36 -4.60
N ILE A 247 -11.66 10.48 -5.09
CA ILE A 247 -11.42 11.66 -4.25
C ILE A 247 -12.74 12.21 -3.69
N ALA A 248 -13.78 12.30 -4.54
CA ALA A 248 -15.12 12.71 -4.10
C ALA A 248 -15.71 11.74 -3.06
N ARG A 249 -15.49 10.43 -3.22
CA ARG A 249 -15.89 9.42 -2.25
C ARG A 249 -15.12 9.58 -0.93
N LEU A 250 -13.81 9.77 -0.96
CA LEU A 250 -12.99 10.02 0.23
C LEU A 250 -13.47 11.23 1.01
N ALA A 251 -13.91 12.29 0.32
CA ALA A 251 -14.47 13.50 0.94
C ALA A 251 -15.77 13.26 1.74
N THR A 252 -16.38 12.08 1.64
CA THR A 252 -17.51 11.68 2.48
C THR A 252 -17.09 11.06 3.82
N TYR A 253 -15.83 10.66 3.95
CA TYR A 253 -15.25 10.01 5.13
C TYR A 253 -14.28 10.90 5.91
N VAL A 254 -13.50 11.71 5.20
CA VAL A 254 -12.49 12.61 5.77
C VAL A 254 -12.67 14.03 5.23
N SER A 255 -12.30 15.02 6.03
CA SER A 255 -12.28 16.42 5.62
C SER A 255 -11.09 16.64 4.69
N LEU A 256 -11.37 17.11 3.47
CA LEU A 256 -10.35 17.54 2.53
C LEU A 256 -10.13 19.06 2.64
N PRO A 257 -8.93 19.59 2.35
CA PRO A 257 -8.67 21.04 2.30
C PRO A 257 -9.55 21.80 1.30
N SER A 258 -9.98 21.14 0.23
CA SER A 258 -10.76 21.73 -0.87
C SER A 258 -12.20 22.08 -0.47
N SER A 259 -12.62 23.32 -0.70
CA SER A 259 -14.00 23.80 -0.47
C SER A 259 -15.03 23.22 -1.45
N SER A 260 -14.56 22.69 -2.59
CA SER A 260 -15.36 22.04 -3.64
C SER A 260 -16.08 20.78 -3.16
N PHE A 261 -15.60 20.17 -2.07
CA PHE A 261 -16.20 19.01 -1.44
C PHE A 261 -16.63 19.36 -0.02
N THR A 262 -17.66 20.20 0.10
CA THR A 262 -18.31 20.47 1.40
C THR A 262 -19.53 19.57 1.57
N PRO A 263 -19.47 18.48 2.36
CA PRO A 263 -20.69 17.82 2.77
C PRO A 263 -21.46 18.75 3.70
N SER A 264 -22.75 18.93 3.42
CA SER A 264 -23.65 19.65 4.30
C SER A 264 -23.69 19.00 5.69
N SER A 265 -23.43 19.78 6.75
CA SER A 265 -23.74 19.55 8.18
C SER A 265 -22.87 18.62 9.06
N ARG A 266 -21.92 17.81 8.55
CA ARG A 266 -21.08 16.93 9.42
C ARG A 266 -19.63 17.41 9.51
N LEU A 267 -19.12 17.54 10.74
CA LEU A 267 -17.67 17.62 11.01
C LEU A 267 -17.05 16.24 10.71
N LEU A 268 -16.34 16.13 9.58
CA LEU A 268 -15.51 14.98 9.26
C LEU A 268 -14.09 15.17 9.86
N PRO A 269 -13.41 14.11 10.28
CA PRO A 269 -12.03 14.21 10.76
C PRO A 269 -11.09 14.52 9.57
N PRO A 270 -9.98 15.25 9.79
CA PRO A 270 -8.93 15.36 8.77
C PRO A 270 -8.27 14.00 8.55
N LEU A 271 -7.69 13.79 7.37
CA LEU A 271 -6.85 12.61 7.12
C LEU A 271 -5.56 12.72 7.95
N ASP A 272 -5.35 11.80 8.89
CA ASP A 272 -4.17 11.87 9.75
C ASP A 272 -2.93 11.33 9.03
N THR A 273 -3.02 10.14 8.44
CA THR A 273 -1.87 9.52 7.77
C THR A 273 -2.20 9.04 6.36
N LEU A 274 -1.32 9.35 5.42
CA LEU A 274 -1.28 8.81 4.07
C LEU A 274 -0.05 7.90 3.92
N ILE A 275 -0.26 6.66 3.50
CA ILE A 275 0.81 5.76 3.07
C ILE A 275 0.67 5.64 1.55
N ILE A 276 1.71 5.98 0.79
CA ILE A 276 1.57 6.18 -0.65
C ILE A 276 2.76 5.63 -1.45
N ASP A 277 2.43 4.96 -2.55
CA ASP A 277 3.34 4.51 -3.59
C ASP A 277 4.27 5.64 -4.07
N THR A 278 5.53 5.31 -4.28
CA THR A 278 6.55 6.22 -4.84
C THR A 278 7.65 5.39 -5.51
N CYS A 279 7.45 5.04 -6.78
CA CYS A 279 8.40 4.19 -7.50
C CYS A 279 9.45 4.99 -8.32
N SER A 280 9.39 6.33 -8.32
CA SER A 280 10.36 7.18 -9.02
C SER A 280 10.45 8.57 -8.40
N LEU A 281 11.56 9.28 -8.60
CA LEU A 281 11.69 10.68 -8.19
C LEU A 281 10.99 11.64 -9.15
N PHE A 282 11.22 11.47 -10.44
CA PHE A 282 10.97 12.51 -11.43
C PHE A 282 10.39 12.02 -12.74
N SER A 283 10.51 10.72 -13.06
CA SER A 283 10.17 10.23 -14.39
C SER A 283 8.73 10.60 -14.71
N PRO A 284 8.44 11.35 -15.79
CA PRO A 284 7.05 11.65 -16.15
C PRO A 284 6.31 10.43 -16.76
N HIS A 285 6.98 9.28 -16.86
CA HIS A 285 6.49 8.09 -17.56
C HIS A 285 6.49 6.74 -16.79
N PRO A 286 6.45 6.65 -15.44
CA PRO A 286 6.07 5.40 -14.79
C PRO A 286 4.58 5.20 -15.09
N ARG A 287 4.28 4.34 -16.07
CA ARG A 287 2.89 4.11 -16.50
C ARG A 287 2.02 3.54 -15.38
N SER A 288 2.62 2.96 -14.33
CA SER A 288 1.90 2.17 -13.31
C SER A 288 2.06 2.66 -11.88
N HIS A 289 2.93 3.63 -11.60
CA HIS A 289 3.23 4.10 -10.24
C HIS A 289 3.37 5.62 -10.20
N PHE A 290 3.24 6.20 -9.02
CA PHE A 290 3.50 7.62 -8.80
C PHE A 290 5.00 7.93 -8.74
N THR A 291 5.31 9.15 -9.17
CA THR A 291 6.55 9.82 -8.80
C THR A 291 6.44 10.44 -7.42
N LEU A 292 7.56 10.75 -6.78
CA LEU A 292 7.58 11.46 -5.51
C LEU A 292 6.82 12.79 -5.62
N ALA A 293 6.99 13.55 -6.71
CA ALA A 293 6.26 14.81 -6.91
C ALA A 293 4.73 14.59 -6.97
N GLN A 294 4.26 13.53 -7.63
CA GLN A 294 2.84 13.18 -7.69
C GLN A 294 2.31 12.76 -6.32
N SER A 295 3.06 11.95 -5.57
CA SER A 295 2.68 11.52 -4.23
C SER A 295 2.59 12.70 -3.25
N LEU A 296 3.51 13.65 -3.37
CA LEU A 296 3.49 14.90 -2.59
C LEU A 296 2.30 15.80 -2.95
N ALA A 297 1.95 15.92 -4.23
CA ALA A 297 0.77 16.66 -4.65
C ALA A 297 -0.52 16.02 -4.15
N LEU A 298 -0.63 14.69 -4.19
CA LEU A 298 -1.78 13.99 -3.64
C LEU A 298 -1.86 14.14 -2.11
N SER A 299 -0.72 14.07 -1.41
CA SER A 299 -0.63 14.36 0.04
C SER A 299 -1.20 15.74 0.37
N ALA A 300 -0.77 16.76 -0.38
CA ALA A 300 -1.27 18.12 -0.26
C ALA A 300 -2.77 18.22 -0.53
N ARG A 301 -3.25 17.62 -1.63
CA ARG A 301 -4.68 17.60 -1.99
C ARG A 301 -5.55 16.97 -0.90
N LEU A 302 -5.05 15.93 -0.26
CA LEU A 302 -5.79 15.22 0.79
C LEU A 302 -5.65 15.88 2.17
N GLY A 303 -4.72 16.82 2.33
CA GLY A 303 -4.42 17.44 3.62
C GLY A 303 -3.91 16.45 4.67
N ALA A 304 -3.21 15.40 4.23
CA ALA A 304 -2.74 14.33 5.12
C ALA A 304 -1.72 14.87 6.13
N ARG A 305 -1.92 14.73 7.43
CA ARG A 305 -1.00 15.32 8.43
C ARG A 305 0.41 14.73 8.37
N LYS A 306 0.49 13.42 8.16
CA LYS A 306 1.73 12.68 7.96
C LYS A 306 1.64 11.84 6.69
N THR A 307 2.71 11.82 5.91
CA THR A 307 2.81 11.00 4.71
C THR A 307 4.01 10.06 4.77
N TYR A 308 3.77 8.76 4.59
CA TYR A 308 4.81 7.74 4.51
C TYR A 308 4.92 7.19 3.09
N LEU A 309 6.12 7.22 2.51
CA LEU A 309 6.36 6.73 1.15
C LEU A 309 6.64 5.23 1.17
N THR A 310 5.99 4.46 0.30
CA THR A 310 6.20 3.01 0.10
C THR A 310 6.44 2.71 -1.38
N ASP A 311 6.56 1.43 -1.76
CA ASP A 311 6.87 0.99 -3.12
C ASP A 311 8.19 1.54 -3.66
N LEU A 312 9.16 1.73 -2.77
CA LEU A 312 10.41 2.40 -3.08
C LEU A 312 11.30 1.51 -3.97
N PRO A 313 11.83 2.05 -5.08
CA PRO A 313 12.72 1.31 -5.97
C PRO A 313 14.14 1.27 -5.39
N HIS A 314 14.99 0.46 -6.01
CA HIS A 314 16.44 0.58 -5.82
C HIS A 314 16.99 1.86 -6.48
N GLY A 315 18.28 2.11 -6.33
CA GLY A 315 18.94 3.32 -6.83
C GLY A 315 19.19 4.35 -5.75
N ILE A 316 18.14 4.70 -5.00
CA ILE A 316 18.18 5.75 -3.98
C ILE A 316 18.17 5.11 -2.59
N SER A 317 19.18 5.44 -1.78
CA SER A 317 19.27 4.90 -0.42
C SER A 317 18.17 5.46 0.48
N HIS A 318 17.82 4.74 1.55
CA HIS A 318 16.88 5.20 2.56
C HIS A 318 17.29 6.57 3.14
N ALA A 319 18.59 6.77 3.37
CA ALA A 319 19.11 8.05 3.86
C ALA A 319 18.85 9.18 2.85
N ALA A 320 19.06 8.94 1.55
CA ALA A 320 18.74 9.91 0.51
C ALA A 320 17.23 10.19 0.44
N TRP A 321 16.37 9.17 0.52
CA TRP A 321 14.92 9.40 0.60
C TRP A 321 14.52 10.28 1.80
N VAL A 322 15.15 10.07 2.97
CA VAL A 322 14.94 10.91 4.16
C VAL A 322 15.38 12.34 3.90
N GLU A 323 16.55 12.55 3.30
CA GLU A 323 17.07 13.88 2.97
C GLU A 323 16.11 14.64 2.04
N TRP A 324 15.64 14.00 0.97
CA TRP A 324 14.76 14.61 -0.02
C TRP A 324 13.38 14.96 0.58
N ALA A 325 12.82 14.03 1.37
CA ALA A 325 11.56 14.25 2.05
C ALA A 325 11.67 15.33 3.14
N THR A 326 12.82 15.43 3.82
CA THR A 326 13.09 16.46 4.83
C THR A 326 13.27 17.84 4.22
N GLU A 327 14.00 17.94 3.10
CA GLU A 327 14.16 19.19 2.35
C GLU A 327 12.79 19.71 1.88
N PHE A 328 11.95 18.83 1.33
CA PHE A 328 10.58 19.18 0.97
C PHE A 328 9.75 19.63 2.19
N SER A 329 9.79 18.86 3.27
CA SER A 329 9.04 19.16 4.51
C SER A 329 9.42 20.53 5.10
N SER A 330 10.67 20.96 4.91
CA SER A 330 11.22 22.19 5.49
C SER A 330 10.96 23.45 4.66
N HIS A 331 10.48 23.30 3.42
CA HIS A 331 10.36 24.41 2.48
C HIS A 331 8.91 24.74 2.08
N GLY A 332 8.72 26.04 1.78
CA GLY A 332 7.50 26.65 1.25
C GLY A 332 7.04 26.05 -0.08
N ALA A 333 5.73 25.89 -0.30
CA ALA A 333 5.21 25.78 -1.66
C ALA A 333 5.67 27.03 -2.44
N GLY A 334 6.25 26.81 -3.61
CA GLY A 334 6.66 27.86 -4.53
C GLY A 334 5.46 28.48 -5.22
N PRO A 335 5.67 29.47 -6.10
CA PRO A 335 4.60 29.96 -6.96
C PRO A 335 4.08 28.82 -7.87
N ALA A 336 2.79 28.80 -8.12
CA ALA A 336 2.20 27.94 -9.14
C ALA A 336 2.77 28.29 -10.51
N LEU A 337 3.13 27.27 -11.29
CA LEU A 337 3.66 27.42 -12.65
C LEU A 337 2.66 26.82 -13.65
N SER A 338 2.79 27.14 -14.92
CA SER A 338 2.05 26.41 -15.95
C SER A 338 2.53 24.96 -16.06
N GLU A 339 1.70 24.06 -16.59
CA GLU A 339 2.07 22.64 -16.83
C GLU A 339 3.39 22.52 -17.62
N PRO A 340 3.63 23.25 -18.74
CA PRO A 340 4.90 23.18 -19.47
C PRO A 340 6.11 23.67 -18.66
N GLU A 341 5.93 24.68 -17.82
CA GLU A 341 7.01 25.19 -16.95
C GLU A 341 7.34 24.20 -15.83
N THR A 342 6.30 23.55 -15.29
CA THR A 342 6.44 22.50 -14.28
C THR A 342 7.18 21.29 -14.86
N ASP A 343 6.80 20.84 -16.07
CA ASP A 343 7.48 19.75 -16.78
C ASP A 343 8.93 20.08 -17.11
N ALA A 344 9.21 21.30 -17.53
CA ALA A 344 10.57 21.77 -17.78
C ALA A 344 11.41 21.74 -16.50
N LEU A 345 10.83 22.12 -15.35
CA LEU A 345 11.51 22.14 -14.06
C LEU A 345 11.77 20.73 -13.51
N LEU A 346 10.82 19.81 -13.69
CA LEU A 346 11.01 18.39 -13.39
C LEU A 346 12.12 17.79 -14.27
N SER A 347 12.10 18.06 -15.57
CA SER A 347 13.12 17.61 -16.52
C SER A 347 14.52 18.17 -16.22
N LEU A 348 14.61 19.40 -15.69
CA LEU A 348 15.88 19.98 -15.23
C LEU A 348 16.38 19.29 -13.97
N SER A 349 15.47 18.97 -13.05
CA SER A 349 15.81 18.31 -11.79
C SER A 349 16.23 16.85 -12.00
N GLU A 350 15.76 16.19 -13.06
CA GLU A 350 16.29 14.90 -13.50
C GLU A 350 17.77 14.96 -13.91
N LYS A 351 18.18 16.05 -14.57
CA LYS A 351 19.56 16.22 -15.05
C LYS A 351 20.53 16.61 -13.93
N ASP A 352 20.01 17.21 -12.86
CA ASP A 352 20.75 17.59 -11.66
C ASP A 352 19.97 17.13 -10.42
N PRO A 353 20.03 15.83 -10.08
CA PRO A 353 19.25 15.26 -9.00
C PRO A 353 19.86 15.65 -7.64
N SER A 354 19.39 16.76 -7.09
CA SER A 354 19.72 17.21 -5.74
C SER A 354 18.43 17.40 -4.93
N PRO A 355 18.47 17.27 -3.59
CA PRO A 355 17.31 17.55 -2.74
C PRO A 355 16.71 18.95 -2.99
N ARG A 356 17.56 19.95 -3.26
CA ARG A 356 17.15 21.34 -3.52
C ARG A 356 16.46 21.50 -4.86
N SER A 357 17.05 20.98 -5.94
CA SER A 357 16.44 21.05 -7.28
C SER A 357 15.12 20.29 -7.29
N PHE A 358 15.08 19.09 -6.70
CA PHE A 358 13.86 18.32 -6.47
C PHE A 358 12.80 19.14 -5.75
N THR A 359 13.13 19.67 -4.57
CA THR A 359 12.17 20.38 -3.72
C THR A 359 11.57 21.57 -4.43
N ARG A 360 12.37 22.30 -5.22
CA ARG A 360 11.86 23.40 -6.06
C ARG A 360 10.85 22.91 -7.11
N ALA A 361 11.16 21.80 -7.79
CA ALA A 361 10.27 21.22 -8.80
C ALA A 361 8.99 20.64 -8.21
N ALA A 362 9.09 19.87 -7.13
CA ALA A 362 7.97 19.29 -6.42
C ALA A 362 7.03 20.35 -5.84
N ASN A 363 7.59 21.42 -5.26
CA ASN A 363 6.79 22.54 -4.76
C ASN A 363 6.06 23.29 -5.88
N ALA A 364 6.69 23.46 -7.04
CA ALA A 364 6.02 24.03 -8.20
C ALA A 364 4.87 23.12 -8.66
N PHE A 365 5.12 21.81 -8.77
CA PHE A 365 4.09 20.82 -9.15
C PHE A 365 2.90 20.82 -8.18
N VAL A 366 3.16 20.82 -6.88
CA VAL A 366 2.13 20.92 -5.83
C VAL A 366 1.35 22.24 -5.93
N ALA A 367 2.02 23.36 -6.21
CA ALA A 367 1.37 24.65 -6.35
C ALA A 367 0.51 24.75 -7.62
N SER A 368 0.99 24.25 -8.76
CA SER A 368 0.22 24.14 -10.01
C SER A 368 -1.04 23.31 -9.81
N TYR A 369 -0.91 22.19 -9.10
CA TYR A 369 -2.01 21.31 -8.74
C TYR A 369 -3.08 22.01 -7.88
N ALA A 370 -2.64 22.77 -6.87
CA ALA A 370 -3.53 23.55 -6.02
C ALA A 370 -4.27 24.65 -6.79
N ALA A 371 -3.58 25.31 -7.74
CA ALA A 371 -4.19 26.33 -8.59
C ALA A 371 -5.28 25.76 -9.51
N GLU A 372 -5.05 24.58 -10.12
CA GLU A 372 -6.04 23.90 -10.97
C GLU A 372 -7.31 23.49 -10.22
N THR A 373 -7.18 23.24 -8.92
CA THR A 373 -8.27 22.79 -8.05
C THR A 373 -8.96 23.90 -7.28
N GLY A 374 -8.47 25.15 -7.39
CA GLY A 374 -9.02 26.32 -6.69
C GLY A 374 -8.65 26.39 -5.21
N GLU A 375 -7.53 25.76 -4.82
CA GLU A 375 -7.09 25.58 -3.43
C GLU A 375 -6.03 26.64 -3.07
N GLU A 376 -6.42 27.74 -2.43
CA GLU A 376 -5.50 28.87 -2.11
C GLU A 376 -4.49 28.59 -0.98
N ALA A 377 -4.59 27.46 -0.26
CA ALA A 377 -3.77 27.20 0.92
C ALA A 377 -3.26 25.75 1.03
N VAL A 378 -2.12 25.45 0.40
CA VAL A 378 -1.38 24.18 0.58
C VAL A 378 -0.52 24.20 1.86
N ALA A 379 -1.13 24.61 2.97
CA ALA A 379 -0.44 24.81 4.24
C ALA A 379 -0.35 23.52 5.08
N GLU A 380 -1.23 22.55 4.85
CA GLU A 380 -1.35 21.33 5.65
C GLU A 380 -0.91 20.10 4.85
N GLY A 381 -0.11 19.24 5.47
CA GLY A 381 0.31 17.94 4.91
C GLY A 381 1.63 17.88 4.17
N ARG A 382 2.64 18.61 4.67
CA ARG A 382 4.02 18.60 4.14
C ARG A 382 4.96 17.63 4.83
N TRP A 383 4.60 17.14 6.00
CA TRP A 383 5.45 16.19 6.70
C TRP A 383 5.43 14.88 5.93
N VAL A 384 6.58 14.51 5.38
CA VAL A 384 6.73 13.31 4.55
C VAL A 384 8.00 12.58 4.98
N ARG A 385 7.93 11.25 5.13
CA ARG A 385 9.11 10.40 5.39
C ARG A 385 9.01 9.09 4.60
N PRO A 386 10.12 8.49 4.15
CA PRO A 386 10.08 7.16 3.58
C PRO A 386 9.74 6.12 4.66
N ALA A 387 8.84 5.19 4.36
CA ALA A 387 8.70 3.99 5.18
C ALA A 387 9.94 3.10 5.05
N PHE A 388 10.08 2.15 5.98
CA PHE A 388 11.05 1.06 5.90
C PHE A 388 10.48 -0.18 6.60
N ASP A 389 10.99 -1.34 6.22
CA ASP A 389 10.59 -2.62 6.80
C ASP A 389 10.83 -2.62 8.32
N GLY A 390 9.79 -2.90 9.10
CA GLY A 390 9.81 -2.86 10.56
C GLY A 390 9.39 -1.52 11.17
N LEU A 391 9.07 -0.49 10.37
CA LEU A 391 8.42 0.71 10.87
C LEU A 391 7.06 0.35 11.48
N VAL A 392 6.74 0.93 12.64
CA VAL A 392 5.45 0.76 13.31
C VAL A 392 4.77 2.11 13.47
N LEU A 393 3.53 2.18 13.00
CA LEU A 393 2.61 3.29 13.26
C LEU A 393 1.60 2.85 14.33
N SER A 394 1.18 3.76 15.20
CA SER A 394 0.16 3.47 16.21
C SER A 394 -0.83 4.62 16.35
N TRP A 395 -2.11 4.32 16.56
CA TRP A 395 -3.14 5.33 16.78
C TRP A 395 -4.29 4.78 17.63
N ASP A 396 -5.02 5.65 18.31
CA ASP A 396 -6.25 5.24 18.98
C ASP A 396 -7.32 4.81 17.96
N GLY A 397 -8.13 3.80 18.28
CA GLY A 397 -9.18 3.33 17.38
C GLY A 397 -10.37 4.27 17.22
N GLN A 398 -10.27 5.53 17.68
CA GLN A 398 -11.32 6.52 17.49
C GLN A 398 -11.13 7.26 16.16
N ARG A 399 -12.25 7.72 15.58
CA ARG A 399 -12.20 8.49 14.33
C ARG A 399 -11.38 9.75 14.53
N GLY A 400 -10.33 9.92 13.70
CA GLY A 400 -9.44 11.07 13.77
C GLY A 400 -8.38 10.99 14.87
N GLY A 401 -8.08 9.78 15.37
CA GLY A 401 -6.94 9.52 16.25
C GLY A 401 -5.63 9.98 15.62
N ARG A 402 -4.71 10.50 16.43
CA ARG A 402 -3.40 10.95 15.96
C ARG A 402 -2.47 9.76 15.81
N VAL A 403 -1.85 9.61 14.64
CA VAL A 403 -0.88 8.54 14.38
C VAL A 403 0.50 8.94 14.89
N CYS A 404 1.06 8.08 15.72
CA CYS A 404 2.42 8.15 16.23
C CYS A 404 3.31 7.10 15.58
N ASP A 405 4.62 7.36 15.51
CA ASP A 405 5.58 6.40 14.97
C ASP A 405 6.83 6.32 15.84
N SER A 406 7.50 5.17 15.82
CA SER A 406 8.60 4.89 16.74
C SER A 406 9.95 5.51 16.34
N THR A 407 10.03 6.23 15.21
CA THR A 407 11.32 6.52 14.55
C THR A 407 11.55 7.98 14.20
N TYR A 408 10.56 8.66 13.63
CA TYR A 408 10.66 10.02 13.12
C TYR A 408 10.02 11.07 14.05
N GLU A 409 9.38 10.64 15.15
CA GLU A 409 8.80 11.52 16.18
C GLU A 409 9.82 12.13 17.14
#